data_AF-F4QGS3-F1
#
_entry.id   AF-F4QGS3-F1
#
_cell.length_a   1.000
_cell.length_b   1.000
_cell.length_c   1.000
_cell.angle_alpha   90.00
_cell.angle_beta   90.00
_cell.angle_gamma   90.00
#
_symmetry.space_group_name_H-M   'P 1'
#
loop_
_entity.id
_entity.type
_entity.pdbx_description
1 polymer ?
#
loop_
_entity_poly.entity_id
_entity_poly.type
_entity_poly.pdbx_seq_one_letter_code
_entity_poly.pdbx_strand_id
1 'polypeptide(L)'
;MLFIQSALDKDELAEVSTRLKALPAAAVRRGKPGEPQHNDSKARAVMGWVKSIVTRHPLVQAYAQPARFSTFVLTKHAVGERFGLHPVDPLMKDDNGNPMRTDLAFTLFLTSKVDYDGGALTLEANDGTRDIRLEAGDMVIHKTGQLHQVAPVTRGERLACIGWIQSLTKHEDERDVLFDLQRMLLSATDRDHVLMLRKTIGNLLRMWGEV
;
A
#
# COMPACT_ATOMS: atom_id res chain seq x y z
N MET A 1 -3.71 7.00 -8.68
CA MET A 1 -3.90 6.70 -7.24
C MET A 1 -5.23 5.97 -7.08
N LEU A 2 -5.27 4.95 -6.24
CA LEU A 2 -6.46 4.15 -5.95
C LEU A 2 -6.73 4.13 -4.44
N PHE A 3 -7.99 4.35 -4.06
CA PHE A 3 -8.48 4.14 -2.70
C PHE A 3 -9.24 2.81 -2.65
N ILE A 4 -8.92 1.98 -1.67
CA ILE A 4 -9.56 0.69 -1.43
C ILE A 4 -10.20 0.75 -0.05
N GLN A 5 -11.53 0.79 -0.03
CA GLN A 5 -12.30 0.69 1.20
C GLN A 5 -12.34 -0.77 1.65
N SER A 6 -12.24 -1.01 2.95
CA SER A 6 -12.24 -2.36 3.53
C SER A 6 -11.21 -3.28 2.87
N ALA A 7 -9.99 -2.78 2.67
CA ALA A 7 -8.87 -3.60 2.20
C ALA A 7 -8.51 -4.71 3.21
N LEU A 8 -8.81 -4.47 4.49
CA LEU A 8 -9.10 -5.50 5.46
C LEU A 8 -10.60 -5.51 5.71
N ASP A 9 -11.23 -6.68 5.68
CA ASP A 9 -12.60 -6.81 6.13
C ASP A 9 -12.71 -6.61 7.67
N LYS A 10 -13.93 -6.65 8.20
CA LYS A 10 -14.16 -6.39 9.64
C LYS A 10 -13.48 -7.42 10.54
N ASP A 11 -13.46 -8.69 10.15
CA ASP A 11 -12.91 -9.77 10.95
C ASP A 11 -11.38 -9.75 10.87
N GLU A 12 -10.84 -9.52 9.67
CA GLU A 12 -9.41 -9.31 9.44
C GLU A 12 -8.90 -8.10 10.23
N LEU A 13 -9.62 -6.98 10.21
CA LEU A 13 -9.25 -5.77 10.96
C LEU A 13 -9.28 -6.01 12.47
N ALA A 14 -10.30 -6.71 12.98
CA ALA A 14 -10.42 -7.03 14.40
C ALA A 14 -9.25 -7.90 14.88
N GLU A 15 -8.89 -8.90 14.09
CA GLU A 15 -7.76 -9.79 14.39
C GLU A 15 -6.41 -9.06 14.25
N VAL A 16 -6.23 -8.20 13.23
CA VAL A 16 -5.01 -7.35 13.11
C VAL A 16 -4.89 -6.45 14.34
N SER A 17 -5.98 -5.79 14.73
CA SER A 17 -6.03 -4.92 15.90
C SER A 17 -5.70 -5.66 17.19
N THR A 18 -6.19 -6.89 17.35
CA THR A 18 -5.90 -7.75 18.51
C THR A 18 -4.42 -8.10 18.56
N ARG A 19 -3.83 -8.52 17.44
CA ARG A 19 -2.41 -8.87 17.38
C ARG A 19 -1.49 -7.66 17.59
N LEU A 20 -1.86 -6.49 17.05
CA LEU A 20 -1.11 -5.24 17.25
C LEU A 20 -1.03 -4.85 18.73
N LYS A 21 -2.13 -4.98 19.48
CA LYS A 21 -2.15 -4.71 20.93
C LYS A 21 -1.24 -5.63 21.73
N ALA A 22 -0.95 -6.83 21.21
CA ALA A 22 -0.04 -7.80 21.83
C ALA A 22 1.44 -7.60 21.46
N LEU A 23 1.75 -6.64 20.58
CA LEU A 23 3.13 -6.32 20.21
C LEU A 23 3.80 -5.46 21.29
N PRO A 24 5.09 -5.68 21.60
CA PRO A 24 5.83 -4.75 22.43
C PRO A 24 5.97 -3.39 21.73
N ALA A 25 6.00 -2.30 22.49
CA ALA A 25 6.04 -0.94 21.93
C ALA A 25 7.21 -0.72 20.94
N ALA A 26 8.34 -1.41 21.14
CA ALA A 26 9.52 -1.35 20.27
C ALA A 26 9.33 -2.04 18.90
N ALA A 27 8.29 -2.85 18.73
CA ALA A 27 8.01 -3.56 17.48
C ALA A 27 7.38 -2.67 16.39
N VAL A 28 7.00 -1.43 16.71
CA VAL A 28 6.41 -0.48 15.77
C VAL A 28 7.33 0.73 15.58
N ARG A 29 7.61 1.12 14.32
CA ARG A 29 8.53 2.22 14.02
C ARG A 29 7.91 3.54 14.44
N ARG A 30 8.67 4.33 15.19
CA ARG A 30 8.31 5.72 15.49
C ARG A 30 8.90 6.65 14.42
N GLY A 31 8.05 7.37 13.71
CA GLY A 31 8.43 8.51 12.86
C GLY A 31 9.23 8.26 11.57
N LYS A 32 10.02 7.18 11.41
CA LYS A 32 10.80 6.93 10.17
C LYS A 32 10.93 5.44 9.79
N PRO A 33 10.88 5.10 8.49
CA PRO A 33 11.10 3.74 7.99
C PRO A 33 12.58 3.32 7.80
N GLY A 34 13.51 3.74 8.68
CA GLY A 34 14.96 3.48 8.50
C GLY A 34 15.56 2.27 9.22
N GLU A 35 15.11 1.92 10.44
CA GLU A 35 15.78 0.89 11.27
C GLU A 35 15.09 -0.49 11.20
N PRO A 36 15.82 -1.63 11.21
CA PRO A 36 15.22 -2.96 11.00
C PRO A 36 14.18 -3.34 12.06
N GLN A 37 12.94 -3.64 11.65
CA GLN A 37 11.90 -4.24 12.50
C GLN A 37 12.01 -5.77 12.63
N HIS A 38 13.01 -6.37 11.98
CA HIS A 38 13.04 -7.79 11.67
C HIS A 38 13.33 -8.72 12.86
N ASN A 39 13.64 -8.18 14.04
CA ASN A 39 14.05 -9.01 15.18
C ASN A 39 12.88 -9.50 16.06
N ASP A 40 11.68 -8.93 15.95
CA ASP A 40 10.51 -9.39 16.71
C ASP A 40 9.68 -10.42 15.91
N SER A 41 9.54 -11.63 16.45
CA SER A 41 8.82 -12.73 15.79
C SER A 41 7.31 -12.50 15.70
N LYS A 42 6.71 -11.79 16.67
CA LYS A 42 5.27 -11.48 16.66
C LYS A 42 4.99 -10.40 15.62
N ALA A 43 5.82 -9.37 15.54
CA ALA A 43 5.70 -8.32 14.53
C ALA A 43 5.79 -8.92 13.12
N ARG A 44 6.76 -9.81 12.89
CA ARG A 44 6.88 -10.55 11.62
C ARG A 44 5.63 -11.39 11.32
N ALA A 45 5.03 -12.03 12.32
CA ALA A 45 3.81 -12.82 12.12
C ALA A 45 2.61 -11.94 11.73
N VAL A 46 2.42 -10.79 12.37
CA VAL A 46 1.37 -9.82 11.99
C VAL A 46 1.60 -9.32 10.57
N MET A 47 2.84 -8.96 10.24
CA MET A 47 3.18 -8.44 8.92
C MET A 47 3.08 -9.47 7.82
N GLY A 48 3.49 -10.71 8.07
CA GLY A 48 3.31 -11.81 7.13
C GLY A 48 1.83 -12.05 6.84
N TRP A 49 0.98 -11.95 7.86
CA TRP A 49 -0.46 -12.14 7.69
C TRP A 49 -1.12 -10.97 6.93
N VAL A 50 -0.85 -9.71 7.32
CA VAL A 50 -1.31 -8.51 6.58
C VAL A 50 -0.82 -8.54 5.13
N LYS A 51 0.45 -8.90 4.91
CA LYS A 51 1.01 -9.07 3.57
C LYS A 51 0.23 -10.11 2.79
N SER A 52 -0.11 -11.25 3.40
CA SER A 52 -0.89 -12.30 2.75
C SER A 52 -2.29 -11.86 2.32
N ILE A 53 -2.90 -10.90 3.02
CA ILE A 53 -4.23 -10.35 2.67
C ILE A 53 -4.08 -9.35 1.53
N VAL A 54 -3.22 -8.34 1.71
CA VAL A 54 -2.98 -7.29 0.71
C VAL A 54 -2.51 -7.88 -0.62
N THR A 55 -1.63 -8.88 -0.61
CA THR A 55 -1.13 -9.52 -1.83
C THR A 55 -2.21 -10.28 -2.59
N ARG A 56 -3.28 -10.74 -1.93
CA ARG A 56 -4.38 -11.47 -2.57
C ARG A 56 -5.58 -10.59 -2.89
N HIS A 57 -5.58 -9.32 -2.46
CA HIS A 57 -6.71 -8.43 -2.63
C HIS A 57 -6.98 -8.15 -4.14
N PRO A 58 -8.20 -8.39 -4.66
CA PRO A 58 -8.49 -8.29 -6.10
C PRO A 58 -8.17 -6.92 -6.72
N LEU A 59 -8.48 -5.82 -6.01
CA LEU A 59 -8.15 -4.48 -6.50
C LEU A 59 -6.64 -4.18 -6.49
N VAL A 60 -5.87 -4.80 -5.59
CA VAL A 60 -4.40 -4.68 -5.60
C VAL A 60 -3.85 -5.39 -6.83
N GLN A 61 -4.34 -6.60 -7.10
CA GLN A 61 -3.96 -7.38 -8.28
C GLN A 61 -4.32 -6.65 -9.59
N ALA A 62 -5.53 -6.11 -9.68
CA ALA A 62 -5.99 -5.42 -10.88
C ALA A 62 -5.28 -4.08 -11.12
N TYR A 63 -5.08 -3.26 -10.08
CA TYR A 63 -4.52 -1.92 -10.21
C TYR A 63 -2.99 -1.91 -10.21
N ALA A 64 -2.37 -2.59 -9.24
CA ALA A 64 -0.93 -2.54 -9.04
C ALA A 64 -0.17 -3.61 -9.83
N GLN A 65 -0.84 -4.70 -10.23
CA GLN A 65 -0.26 -5.80 -11.00
C GLN A 65 1.10 -6.25 -10.45
N PRO A 66 1.17 -6.64 -9.17
CA PRO A 66 2.43 -6.76 -8.46
C PRO A 66 3.30 -7.91 -9.00
N ALA A 67 4.52 -7.59 -9.39
CA ALA A 67 5.58 -8.58 -9.62
C ALA A 67 6.27 -8.92 -8.29
N ARG A 68 6.57 -7.91 -7.48
CA ARG A 68 7.22 -8.05 -6.17
C ARG A 68 6.69 -7.02 -5.18
N PHE A 69 6.81 -7.35 -3.90
CA PHE A 69 6.55 -6.47 -2.78
C PHE A 69 7.79 -6.33 -1.93
N SER A 70 8.02 -5.11 -1.42
CA SER A 70 9.02 -4.90 -0.37
C SER A 70 8.62 -5.66 0.90
N THR A 71 9.52 -5.69 1.88
CA THR A 71 9.06 -5.92 3.26
C THR A 71 8.11 -4.80 3.65
N PHE A 72 6.96 -5.20 4.20
CA PHE A 72 6.00 -4.26 4.74
C PHE A 72 6.49 -3.74 6.10
N VAL A 73 6.06 -2.53 6.46
CA VAL A 73 6.54 -1.81 7.63
C VAL A 73 5.36 -1.33 8.46
N LEU A 74 5.36 -1.60 9.78
CA LEU A 74 4.43 -0.95 10.71
C LEU A 74 4.98 0.40 11.14
N THR A 75 4.18 1.44 11.03
CA THR A 75 4.54 2.79 11.48
C THR A 75 3.56 3.29 12.53
N LYS A 76 4.09 4.02 13.51
CA LYS A 76 3.38 4.67 14.60
C LYS A 76 3.83 6.11 14.70
N HIS A 77 2.87 7.01 14.80
CA HIS A 77 3.09 8.42 15.07
C HIS A 77 2.17 8.82 16.23
N ALA A 78 2.77 9.13 17.37
CA ALA A 78 2.09 9.75 18.52
C ALA A 78 2.10 11.27 18.39
N VAL A 79 1.45 11.96 19.33
CA VAL A 79 1.41 13.43 19.38
C VAL A 79 2.81 14.05 19.25
N GLY A 80 2.95 15.00 18.32
CA GLY A 80 4.19 15.69 17.98
C GLY A 80 5.05 14.97 16.93
N GLU A 81 4.85 13.67 16.70
CA GLU A 81 5.62 12.89 15.73
C GLU A 81 5.13 13.15 14.30
N ARG A 82 6.09 13.14 13.36
CA ARG A 82 5.88 13.34 11.93
C ARG A 82 6.91 12.57 11.15
N PHE A 83 6.69 12.43 9.84
CA PHE A 83 7.75 12.08 8.90
C PHE A 83 7.85 13.17 7.86
N GLY A 84 8.97 13.90 7.83
CA GLY A 84 9.12 15.10 7.00
C GLY A 84 9.07 14.82 5.49
N LEU A 85 9.00 15.89 4.70
CA LEU A 85 8.96 15.82 3.24
C LEU A 85 10.17 15.07 2.67
N HIS A 86 9.92 14.04 1.87
CA HIS A 86 10.96 13.20 1.28
C HIS A 86 10.47 12.48 0.01
N PRO A 87 11.38 12.08 -0.89
CA PRO A 87 11.06 11.17 -1.99
C PRO A 87 11.05 9.71 -1.52
N VAL A 88 10.45 8.82 -2.32
CA VAL A 88 10.62 7.37 -2.14
C VAL A 88 11.95 6.93 -2.76
N ASP A 89 12.68 6.03 -2.09
CA ASP A 89 13.87 5.42 -2.69
C ASP A 89 13.49 4.61 -3.93
N PRO A 90 14.09 4.87 -5.11
CA PRO A 90 13.68 4.25 -6.38
C PRO A 90 13.99 2.75 -6.46
N LEU A 91 14.92 2.27 -5.63
CA LEU A 91 15.32 0.89 -5.52
C LEU A 91 15.30 0.46 -4.06
N MET A 92 14.51 -0.56 -3.76
CA MET A 92 14.43 -1.19 -2.44
C MET A 92 14.71 -2.68 -2.54
N LYS A 93 14.59 -3.40 -1.42
CA LYS A 93 14.74 -4.86 -1.38
C LYS A 93 13.40 -5.54 -1.10
N ASP A 94 13.20 -6.68 -1.74
CA ASP A 94 12.12 -7.61 -1.37
C ASP A 94 12.48 -8.38 -0.08
N ASP A 95 11.59 -9.27 0.37
CA ASP A 95 11.80 -10.07 1.59
C ASP A 95 13.02 -11.01 1.51
N ASN A 96 13.46 -11.35 0.30
CA ASN A 96 14.63 -12.20 0.05
C ASN A 96 15.92 -11.37 -0.09
N GLY A 97 15.84 -10.04 0.04
CA GLY A 97 16.98 -9.13 -0.12
C GLY A 97 17.32 -8.80 -1.57
N ASN A 98 16.54 -9.25 -2.55
CA ASN A 98 16.78 -8.94 -3.95
C ASN A 98 16.36 -7.50 -4.25
N PRO A 99 17.10 -6.77 -5.10
CA PRO A 99 16.70 -5.43 -5.51
C PRO A 99 15.37 -5.45 -6.27
N MET A 100 14.53 -4.45 -6.02
CA MET A 100 13.27 -4.21 -6.70
C MET A 100 13.05 -2.72 -6.93
N ARG A 101 12.41 -2.38 -8.05
CA ARG A 101 11.96 -1.02 -8.36
C ARG A 101 10.73 -0.66 -7.52
N THR A 102 10.63 0.58 -7.06
CA THR A 102 9.45 1.06 -6.32
C THR A 102 8.53 1.84 -7.27
N ASP A 103 7.60 1.14 -7.92
CA ASP A 103 6.65 1.79 -8.85
C ASP A 103 5.49 2.47 -8.11
N LEU A 104 4.98 1.75 -7.10
CA LEU A 104 3.85 2.18 -6.29
C LEU A 104 4.21 2.04 -4.81
N ALA A 105 3.64 2.93 -4.00
CA ALA A 105 3.60 2.82 -2.56
C ALA A 105 2.15 2.61 -2.12
N PHE A 106 1.96 1.90 -1.02
CA PHE A 106 0.67 1.82 -0.37
C PHE A 106 0.75 2.21 1.10
N THR A 107 -0.35 2.71 1.63
CA THR A 107 -0.58 2.91 3.06
C THR A 107 -1.91 2.28 3.43
N LEU A 108 -1.87 1.22 4.23
CA LEU A 108 -3.02 0.61 4.89
C LEU A 108 -3.16 1.24 6.29
N PHE A 109 -4.28 1.91 6.53
CA PHE A 109 -4.55 2.59 7.79
C PHE A 109 -5.04 1.58 8.84
N LEU A 110 -4.45 1.61 10.04
CA LEU A 110 -4.76 0.67 11.14
C LEU A 110 -5.37 1.37 12.35
N THR A 111 -5.42 2.71 12.32
CA THR A 111 -6.20 3.53 13.25
C THR A 111 -7.21 4.34 12.45
N SER A 112 -8.45 4.43 12.94
CA SER A 112 -9.49 5.20 12.26
C SER A 112 -9.11 6.67 12.23
N LYS A 113 -9.45 7.34 11.12
CA LYS A 113 -9.25 8.78 10.99
C LYS A 113 -9.94 9.57 12.11
N VAL A 114 -10.97 9.09 12.80
CA VAL A 114 -11.59 9.89 13.88
C VAL A 114 -10.84 9.82 15.22
N ASP A 115 -9.94 8.84 15.37
CA ASP A 115 -9.21 8.58 16.62
C ASP A 115 -7.91 9.38 16.76
N TYR A 116 -7.51 10.13 15.71
CA TYR A 116 -6.35 11.02 15.75
C TYR A 116 -6.59 12.32 14.98
N ASP A 117 -5.87 13.38 15.34
CA ASP A 117 -5.85 14.66 14.60
C ASP A 117 -4.45 14.91 14.01
N GLY A 118 -4.38 15.70 12.93
CA GLY A 118 -3.16 15.79 12.12
C GLY A 118 -2.85 14.45 11.42
N GLY A 119 -1.58 14.06 11.31
CA GLY A 119 -1.19 12.72 10.87
C GLY A 119 -1.51 12.36 9.42
N ALA A 120 -1.93 13.30 8.58
CA ALA A 120 -2.27 13.01 7.19
C ALA A 120 -1.03 12.52 6.42
N LEU A 121 -1.23 11.54 5.52
CA LEU A 121 -0.29 11.32 4.44
C LEU A 121 -0.49 12.46 3.43
N THR A 122 0.47 13.35 3.33
CA THR A 122 0.43 14.49 2.40
C THR A 122 1.28 14.15 1.18
N LEU A 123 0.68 14.21 -0.01
CA LEU A 123 1.36 14.04 -1.29
C LEU A 123 1.45 15.39 -2.02
N GLU A 124 2.62 15.75 -2.52
CA GLU A 124 2.77 16.91 -3.40
C GLU A 124 2.31 16.61 -4.83
N ALA A 125 1.58 17.55 -5.41
CA ALA A 125 1.14 17.54 -6.79
C ALA A 125 1.38 18.92 -7.41
N ASN A 126 1.32 19.00 -8.74
CA ASN A 126 1.54 20.26 -9.46
C ASN A 126 0.54 21.36 -9.09
N ASP A 127 -0.65 20.97 -8.62
CA ASP A 127 -1.76 21.84 -8.23
C ASP A 127 -1.87 22.08 -6.71
N GLY A 128 -0.89 21.61 -5.92
CA GLY A 128 -0.86 21.77 -4.47
C GLY A 128 -0.61 20.45 -3.74
N THR A 129 -1.10 20.34 -2.51
CA THR A 129 -0.93 19.14 -1.69
C THR A 129 -2.24 18.40 -1.49
N ARG A 130 -2.17 17.07 -1.43
CA ARG A 130 -3.32 16.21 -1.12
C ARG A 130 -3.10 15.53 0.21
N ASP A 131 -3.97 15.82 1.17
CA ASP A 131 -3.95 15.20 2.50
C ASP A 131 -4.88 14.00 2.55
N ILE A 132 -4.35 12.86 3.01
CA ILE A 132 -5.05 11.59 3.02
C ILE A 132 -5.10 11.03 4.44
N ARG A 133 -6.33 10.79 4.90
CA ARG A 133 -6.67 10.05 6.13
C ARG A 133 -7.88 9.16 5.84
N LEU A 134 -7.77 7.87 6.14
CA LEU A 134 -8.82 6.89 5.87
C LEU A 134 -9.27 6.17 7.15
N GLU A 135 -10.35 5.40 7.06
CA GLU A 135 -10.77 4.53 8.16
C GLU A 135 -9.76 3.41 8.41
N ALA A 136 -9.82 2.81 9.60
CA ALA A 136 -9.04 1.61 9.87
C ALA A 136 -9.49 0.49 8.92
N GLY A 137 -8.53 -0.22 8.32
CA GLY A 137 -8.78 -1.24 7.30
C GLY A 137 -8.84 -0.70 5.87
N ASP A 138 -8.90 0.62 5.67
CA ASP A 138 -8.84 1.21 4.33
C ASP A 138 -7.39 1.43 3.88
N MET A 139 -7.18 1.40 2.57
CA MET A 139 -5.86 1.53 1.95
C MET A 139 -5.86 2.56 0.81
N VAL A 140 -4.73 3.24 0.66
CA VAL A 140 -4.41 4.02 -0.55
C VAL A 140 -3.20 3.42 -1.25
N ILE A 141 -3.23 3.35 -2.58
CA ILE A 141 -2.09 3.04 -3.44
C ILE A 141 -1.81 4.25 -4.32
N HIS A 142 -0.58 4.76 -4.30
CA HIS A 142 -0.16 5.91 -5.09
C HIS A 142 1.21 5.66 -5.74
N LYS A 143 1.56 6.50 -6.71
CA LYS A 143 2.87 6.47 -7.36
C LYS A 143 3.95 7.04 -6.47
N THR A 144 5.17 6.55 -6.65
CA THR A 144 6.35 6.87 -5.84
C THR A 144 7.10 8.12 -6.29
N GLY A 145 6.78 8.67 -7.47
CA GLY A 145 7.46 9.84 -8.05
C GLY A 145 7.12 11.20 -7.40
N GLN A 146 6.26 11.23 -6.39
CA GLN A 146 5.84 12.46 -5.70
C GLN A 146 6.59 12.61 -4.37
N LEU A 147 6.93 13.85 -4.00
CA LEU A 147 7.33 14.13 -2.62
C LEU A 147 6.16 13.90 -1.68
N HIS A 148 6.43 13.38 -0.50
CA HIS A 148 5.40 13.10 0.49
C HIS A 148 5.90 13.23 1.92
N GLN A 149 4.96 13.40 2.83
CA GLN A 149 5.21 13.46 4.27
C GLN A 149 4.07 12.84 5.06
N VAL A 150 4.32 12.55 6.33
CA VAL A 150 3.27 12.34 7.34
C VAL A 150 3.23 13.59 8.20
N ALA A 151 2.14 14.35 8.12
CA ALA A 151 1.94 15.56 8.92
C ALA A 151 2.01 15.26 10.43
N PRO A 152 2.38 16.23 11.28
CA PRO A 152 2.42 16.02 12.72
C PRO A 152 1.07 15.52 13.26
N VAL A 153 1.10 14.52 14.13
CA VAL A 153 -0.09 14.12 14.89
C VAL A 153 -0.28 15.11 16.04
N THR A 154 -1.50 15.63 16.23
CA THR A 154 -1.81 16.62 17.27
C THR A 154 -2.69 16.07 18.39
N ARG A 155 -3.41 14.98 18.13
CA ARG A 155 -4.20 14.22 19.12
C ARG A 155 -4.17 12.74 18.75
N GLY A 156 -4.16 11.86 19.76
CA GLY A 156 -4.24 10.42 19.56
C GLY A 156 -2.97 9.82 18.98
N GLU A 157 -3.12 8.76 18.21
CA GLU A 157 -2.03 7.98 17.63
C GLU A 157 -2.40 7.46 16.26
N ARG A 158 -1.48 7.53 15.30
CA ARG A 158 -1.66 6.99 13.95
C ARG A 158 -0.83 5.73 13.77
N LEU A 159 -1.51 4.60 13.60
CA LEU A 159 -0.92 3.34 13.15
C LEU A 159 -1.20 3.10 11.67
N ALA A 160 -0.18 2.67 10.93
CA ALA A 160 -0.33 2.27 9.53
C ALA A 160 0.66 1.17 9.15
N CYS A 161 0.25 0.31 8.22
CA CYS A 161 1.13 -0.59 7.49
C CYS A 161 1.45 0.04 6.13
N ILE A 162 2.73 0.16 5.79
CA ILE A 162 3.17 0.71 4.52
C ILE A 162 4.05 -0.31 3.78
N GLY A 163 4.13 -0.17 2.47
CA GLY A 163 5.05 -0.95 1.66
C GLY A 163 5.10 -0.43 0.23
N TRP A 164 6.00 -1.04 -0.55
CA TRP A 164 6.24 -0.68 -1.93
C TRP A 164 6.03 -1.88 -2.85
N ILE A 165 5.62 -1.58 -4.07
CA ILE A 165 5.25 -2.56 -5.08
C ILE A 165 6.10 -2.30 -6.33
N GLN A 166 6.77 -3.35 -6.80
CA GLN A 166 7.23 -3.40 -8.18
C GLN A 166 6.08 -3.96 -9.00
N SER A 167 5.58 -3.20 -9.96
CA SER A 167 4.57 -3.67 -10.88
C SER A 167 5.20 -4.49 -12.00
N LEU A 168 4.46 -5.45 -12.53
CA LEU A 168 4.79 -6.12 -13.80
C LEU A 168 4.93 -5.09 -14.91
N THR A 169 4.09 -4.05 -14.94
CA THR A 169 4.12 -3.01 -15.97
C THR A 169 4.75 -1.74 -15.41
N LYS A 170 5.90 -1.36 -15.97
CA LYS A 170 6.72 -0.26 -15.49
C LYS A 170 6.07 1.12 -15.66
N HIS A 171 5.47 1.37 -16.81
CA HIS A 171 4.94 2.69 -17.14
C HIS A 171 3.53 2.89 -16.55
N GLU A 172 3.26 4.10 -16.05
CA GLU A 172 2.00 4.43 -15.35
C GLU A 172 0.80 4.43 -16.29
N ASP A 173 0.96 5.01 -17.48
CA ASP A 173 -0.03 5.05 -18.55
C ASP A 173 -0.40 3.65 -19.06
N GLU A 174 0.58 2.77 -19.23
CA GLU A 174 0.33 1.36 -19.57
C GLU A 174 -0.45 0.62 -18.46
N ARG A 175 -0.11 0.87 -17.19
CA ARG A 175 -0.88 0.31 -16.05
C ARG A 175 -2.31 0.80 -16.02
N ASP A 176 -2.53 2.09 -16.29
CA ASP A 176 -3.86 2.70 -16.31
C ASP A 176 -4.73 2.08 -17.43
N VAL A 177 -4.18 1.89 -18.63
CA VAL A 177 -4.87 1.18 -19.73
C VAL A 177 -5.25 -0.25 -19.32
N LEU A 178 -4.32 -0.99 -18.72
CA LEU A 178 -4.60 -2.35 -18.24
C LEU A 178 -5.67 -2.37 -17.15
N PHE A 179 -5.65 -1.41 -16.22
CA PHE A 179 -6.64 -1.31 -15.16
C PHE A 179 -8.04 -1.00 -15.72
N ASP A 180 -8.15 -0.13 -16.72
CA ASP A 180 -9.42 0.14 -17.41
C ASP A 180 -10.01 -1.12 -18.04
N LEU A 181 -9.18 -1.90 -18.73
CA LEU A 181 -9.58 -3.17 -19.32
C LEU A 181 -9.99 -4.20 -18.26
N GLN A 182 -9.32 -4.23 -17.11
CA GLN A 182 -9.71 -5.08 -15.97
C GLN A 182 -11.07 -4.69 -15.40
N ARG A 183 -11.36 -3.37 -15.27
CA ARG A 183 -12.68 -2.90 -14.83
C ARG A 183 -13.78 -3.29 -15.81
N MET A 184 -13.51 -3.20 -17.12
CA MET A 184 -14.43 -3.69 -18.14
C MET A 184 -14.64 -5.21 -18.03
N LEU A 185 -13.57 -5.97 -17.80
CA LEU A 185 -13.65 -7.42 -17.66
C LEU A 185 -14.52 -7.84 -16.46
N LEU A 186 -14.41 -7.14 -15.33
CA LEU A 186 -15.19 -7.42 -14.11
C LEU A 186 -16.69 -7.14 -14.28
N SER A 187 -17.06 -6.24 -15.19
CA SER A 187 -18.46 -5.89 -15.48
C SER A 187 -19.04 -6.64 -16.69
N ALA A 188 -18.21 -7.33 -17.47
CA ALA A 188 -18.65 -8.07 -18.64
C ALA A 188 -19.38 -9.36 -18.24
N THR A 189 -20.61 -9.52 -18.73
CA THR A 189 -21.42 -10.73 -18.56
C THR A 189 -21.45 -11.61 -19.81
N ASP A 190 -21.19 -11.03 -20.98
CA ASP A 190 -21.15 -11.75 -22.25
C ASP A 190 -19.85 -12.56 -22.41
N ARG A 191 -19.98 -13.82 -22.83
CA ARG A 191 -18.85 -14.75 -22.93
C ARG A 191 -17.80 -14.29 -23.94
N ASP A 192 -18.22 -13.76 -25.08
CA ASP A 192 -17.30 -13.38 -26.16
C ASP A 192 -16.54 -12.10 -25.77
N HIS A 193 -17.21 -11.12 -25.16
CA HIS A 193 -16.55 -9.95 -24.58
C HIS A 193 -15.55 -10.33 -23.49
N VAL A 194 -15.90 -11.25 -22.58
CA VAL A 194 -14.98 -11.75 -21.54
C VAL A 194 -13.74 -12.40 -22.18
N LEU A 195 -13.91 -13.24 -23.20
CA LEU A 195 -12.81 -13.89 -23.90
C LEU A 195 -11.90 -12.87 -24.61
N MET A 196 -12.49 -11.89 -25.29
CA MET A 196 -11.75 -10.85 -25.99
C MET A 196 -10.97 -9.94 -25.04
N LEU A 197 -11.58 -9.51 -23.93
CA LEU A 197 -10.90 -8.70 -22.91
C LEU A 197 -9.74 -9.48 -22.28
N ARG A 198 -9.93 -10.75 -21.92
CA ARG A 198 -8.86 -11.62 -21.39
C ARG A 198 -7.71 -11.78 -22.38
N LYS A 199 -8.03 -12.03 -23.66
CA LYS A 199 -7.02 -12.12 -24.74
C LYS A 199 -6.24 -10.81 -24.86
N THR A 200 -6.93 -9.67 -24.88
CA THR A 200 -6.31 -8.34 -25.02
C THR A 200 -5.42 -8.01 -23.83
N ILE A 201 -5.92 -8.17 -22.61
CA ILE A 201 -5.12 -7.98 -21.38
C ILE A 201 -3.88 -8.87 -21.41
N GLY A 202 -4.04 -10.16 -21.75
CA GLY A 202 -2.92 -11.09 -21.84
C GLY A 202 -1.90 -10.73 -22.93
N ASN A 203 -2.33 -10.15 -24.05
CA ASN A 203 -1.43 -9.64 -25.08
C ASN A 203 -0.64 -8.42 -24.59
N LEU A 204 -1.32 -7.45 -23.98
CA LEU A 204 -0.68 -6.24 -23.46
C LEU A 204 0.31 -6.57 -22.33
N LEU A 205 -0.03 -7.49 -21.43
CA LEU A 205 0.90 -7.98 -20.42
C LEU A 205 2.15 -8.65 -21.02
N ARG A 206 2.01 -9.36 -22.16
CA ARG A 206 3.18 -9.90 -22.88
C ARG A 206 4.02 -8.82 -23.55
N MET A 207 3.44 -7.68 -23.90
CA MET A 207 4.13 -6.55 -24.52
C MET A 207 4.80 -5.63 -23.51
N TRP A 208 4.16 -5.40 -22.37
CA TRP A 208 4.53 -4.39 -21.37
C TRP A 208 5.03 -4.96 -20.05
N GLY A 209 4.87 -6.27 -19.83
CA GLY A 209 5.24 -6.93 -18.58
C GLY A 209 6.75 -7.23 -18.48
N GLU A 210 7.30 -6.99 -17.29
CA GLU A 210 8.66 -7.32 -16.87
C GLU A 210 8.60 -8.27 -15.65
N VAL A 211 9.42 -9.34 -15.63
CA VAL A 211 9.47 -10.37 -14.55
C VAL A 211 10.83 -10.45 -13.86
#